data_AF-A0A6G7J6N6-F1
#
_entry.id   AF-A0A6G7J6N6-F1
#
_cell.length_a   1.000
_cell.length_b   1.000
_cell.length_c   1.000
_cell.angle_alpha   90.00
_cell.angle_beta   90.00
_cell.angle_gamma   90.00
#
_symmetry.space_group_name_H-M   'P 1'
#
loop_
_entity.id
_entity.type
_entity.pdbx_description
1 polymer ?
#
loop_
_entity_poly.entity_id
_entity_poly.type
_entity_poly.pdbx_seq_one_letter_code
_entity_poly.pdbx_strand_id
1 'polypeptide(L)'
;MKRVLLQASLVLSILMVALGCSKDDAPAPIPAPSITNFTPLSGTVGTIVTINGKNFGSTEINNTVKFGTVTAEITSATTTKIEVEVPVGAKTGKISVVANGDTAESTDVFTVEAETPDLALNKSALELYTLEDETLVASGNGGATVNWSSSDPAVAMVDANGKVTAVGAGNATITATVGSQSVNAEVTIVPNVYIGGYESNGTNNVATLWKNGTQTALSTTADNSQVNSVFVVGADIYAAGFDGNTAMVWKNGEELYKLTNGANGARANGIYVEGSDIYAVGEENIDGFFVAKVWKNGNLLKYITNGETNAYGKSIFVDGVDIYVAGHENNGELNIAKVWKNFQVLHDLSDGSNPAEAYSLFWDGTDVHTVGTEIKVGTFVAQIWVNEVLSKELTNGTNNGYARSVFVDGDDVYVAGNDGIAPIIWKNGEVLHQYADGGNYTEANAVYTNIGNVYTSGFAYNGSNNEVKLWKNDEEMTITDGSQDAKSFSIVVE
;
A
#
# COMPACT_ATOMS: atom_id res chain seq x y z
N MET A 1 -51.82 -23.09 63.24
CA MET A 1 -51.14 -23.66 62.05
C MET A 1 -51.96 -24.86 61.59
N LYS A 2 -52.75 -24.70 60.52
CA LYS A 2 -53.81 -25.66 60.16
C LYS A 2 -53.22 -26.88 59.48
N ARG A 3 -53.56 -28.05 60.01
CA ARG A 3 -53.17 -29.39 59.57
C ARG A 3 -54.44 -30.25 59.45
N VAL A 4 -54.44 -31.06 58.38
CA VAL A 4 -55.05 -32.40 58.26
C VAL A 4 -56.53 -32.53 57.84
N LEU A 5 -56.66 -33.33 56.77
CA LEU A 5 -57.74 -34.21 56.25
C LEU A 5 -59.01 -34.43 57.09
N LEU A 6 -60.17 -34.63 56.43
CA LEU A 6 -60.78 -35.94 56.10
C LEU A 6 -62.28 -35.80 55.72
N GLN A 7 -62.79 -36.79 54.96
CA GLN A 7 -64.19 -37.22 54.75
C GLN A 7 -65.01 -36.55 53.64
N ALA A 8 -65.95 -37.20 52.95
CA ALA A 8 -66.25 -38.58 52.51
C ALA A 8 -67.68 -38.47 51.95
N SER A 9 -67.98 -38.95 50.75
CA SER A 9 -69.33 -39.46 50.46
C SER A 9 -69.43 -40.22 49.13
N LEU A 10 -70.06 -41.37 49.28
CA LEU A 10 -70.39 -42.44 48.38
C LEU A 10 -71.85 -42.25 47.94
N VAL A 11 -72.17 -42.14 46.65
CA VAL A 11 -73.49 -42.57 46.14
C VAL A 11 -73.36 -43.16 44.73
N LEU A 12 -73.81 -44.40 44.66
CA LEU A 12 -74.01 -45.29 43.54
C LEU A 12 -75.27 -44.87 42.76
N SER A 13 -75.18 -44.64 41.45
CA SER A 13 -76.34 -44.54 40.56
C SER A 13 -76.14 -45.46 39.35
N ILE A 14 -76.81 -46.62 39.42
CA ILE A 14 -76.98 -47.59 38.35
C ILE A 14 -77.99 -47.00 37.36
N LEU A 15 -77.56 -46.75 36.12
CA LEU A 15 -78.46 -46.47 34.99
C LEU A 15 -78.23 -47.54 33.92
N MET A 16 -79.18 -48.47 33.80
CA MET A 16 -79.24 -49.45 32.72
C MET A 16 -79.46 -48.72 31.39
N VAL A 17 -78.51 -48.83 30.47
CA VAL A 17 -78.73 -48.49 29.06
C VAL A 17 -78.80 -49.80 28.29
N ALA A 18 -79.95 -49.97 27.63
CA ALA A 18 -80.30 -51.15 26.84
C ALA A 18 -79.33 -51.34 25.66
N LEU A 19 -78.94 -52.59 25.42
CA LEU A 19 -78.33 -53.06 24.19
C LEU A 19 -79.35 -52.95 23.04
N GLY A 20 -79.30 -51.85 22.29
CA GLY A 20 -79.92 -51.74 20.99
C GLY A 20 -78.86 -51.93 19.91
N CYS A 21 -78.85 -53.10 19.25
CA CYS A 21 -78.05 -53.32 18.04
C CYS A 21 -78.61 -52.45 16.90
N SER A 22 -78.08 -51.25 16.71
CA SER A 22 -78.08 -50.62 15.38
C SER A 22 -77.11 -51.39 14.51
N LYS A 23 -77.54 -51.79 13.31
CA LYS A 23 -76.61 -52.26 12.28
C LYS A 23 -75.57 -51.17 12.08
N ASP A 24 -74.31 -51.47 12.36
CA ASP A 24 -73.18 -50.64 11.96
C ASP A 24 -73.15 -50.62 10.44
N ASP A 25 -73.73 -49.59 9.83
CA ASP A 25 -73.39 -49.22 8.46
C ASP A 25 -71.89 -48.89 8.48
N ALA A 26 -71.10 -49.69 7.76
CA ALA A 26 -69.68 -49.40 7.59
C ALA A 26 -69.54 -47.93 7.14
N PRO A 27 -68.66 -47.13 7.78
CA PRO A 27 -68.48 -45.73 7.40
C PRO A 27 -68.23 -45.63 5.90
N ALA A 28 -68.92 -44.71 5.23
CA ALA A 28 -68.71 -44.46 3.81
C ALA A 28 -67.20 -44.26 3.55
N PRO A 29 -66.64 -44.87 2.48
CA PRO A 29 -65.22 -44.80 2.21
C PRO A 29 -64.79 -43.33 2.11
N ILE A 30 -63.81 -42.96 2.94
CA ILE A 30 -63.29 -41.59 2.97
C ILE A 30 -62.60 -41.36 1.62
N PRO A 31 -62.96 -40.31 0.87
CA PRO A 31 -62.39 -40.10 -0.45
C PRO A 31 -60.89 -39.77 -0.34
N ALA A 32 -60.09 -40.38 -1.21
CA ALA A 32 -58.65 -40.17 -1.27
C ALA A 32 -58.31 -38.69 -1.52
N PRO A 33 -57.20 -38.16 -0.97
CA PRO A 33 -56.75 -36.81 -1.24
C PRO A 33 -56.36 -36.65 -2.72
N SER A 34 -56.46 -35.43 -3.23
CA SER A 34 -55.96 -35.08 -4.56
C SER A 34 -55.35 -33.69 -4.56
N ILE A 35 -54.19 -33.52 -5.20
CA ILE A 35 -53.54 -32.22 -5.39
C ILE A 35 -53.93 -31.69 -6.77
N THR A 36 -54.54 -30.49 -6.80
CA THR A 36 -54.93 -29.81 -8.05
C THR A 36 -53.77 -28.99 -8.60
N ASN A 37 -53.13 -28.18 -7.76
CA ASN A 37 -51.94 -27.39 -8.07
C ASN A 37 -51.24 -26.94 -6.79
N PHE A 38 -50.08 -26.31 -6.93
CA PHE A 38 -49.42 -25.58 -5.85
C PHE A 38 -48.77 -24.30 -6.38
N THR A 39 -48.54 -23.34 -5.50
CA THR A 39 -47.86 -22.09 -5.82
C THR A 39 -47.04 -21.60 -4.62
N PRO A 40 -45.82 -21.08 -4.82
CA PRO A 40 -45.08 -21.00 -6.10
C PRO A 40 -44.58 -22.37 -6.60
N LEU A 41 -44.14 -22.45 -7.87
CA LEU A 41 -43.55 -23.67 -8.46
C LEU A 41 -42.06 -23.86 -8.09
N SER A 42 -41.44 -22.86 -7.47
CA SER A 42 -40.06 -22.90 -6.99
C SER A 42 -39.88 -22.02 -5.74
N GLY A 43 -38.79 -22.24 -5.01
CA GLY A 43 -38.42 -21.42 -3.86
C GLY A 43 -37.30 -22.04 -3.01
N THR A 44 -36.69 -21.24 -2.16
CA THR A 44 -35.68 -21.68 -1.18
C THR A 44 -36.34 -22.34 0.04
N VAL A 45 -35.53 -22.95 0.91
CA VAL A 45 -35.96 -23.37 2.26
C VAL A 45 -36.65 -22.19 2.97
N GLY A 46 -37.76 -22.45 3.67
CA GLY A 46 -38.57 -21.42 4.33
C GLY A 46 -39.68 -20.80 3.47
N THR A 47 -39.69 -21.06 2.15
CA THR A 47 -40.77 -20.57 1.28
C THR A 47 -42.09 -21.21 1.68
N ILE A 48 -43.15 -20.40 1.84
CA ILE A 48 -44.51 -20.92 2.05
C ILE A 48 -45.11 -21.32 0.71
N VAL A 49 -45.37 -22.63 0.55
CA VAL A 49 -46.05 -23.21 -0.60
C VAL A 49 -47.52 -23.42 -0.25
N THR A 50 -48.41 -22.85 -1.07
CA THR A 50 -49.84 -23.12 -1.01
C THR A 50 -50.17 -24.29 -1.92
N ILE A 51 -50.67 -25.39 -1.36
CA ILE A 51 -51.12 -26.59 -2.07
C ILE A 51 -52.66 -26.59 -2.10
N ASN A 52 -53.26 -26.54 -3.29
CA ASN A 52 -54.70 -26.61 -3.47
C ASN A 52 -55.13 -28.01 -3.90
N GLY A 53 -56.24 -28.51 -3.37
CA GLY A 53 -56.67 -29.89 -3.59
C GLY A 53 -58.07 -30.20 -3.08
N LYS A 54 -58.31 -31.48 -2.81
CA LYS A 54 -59.56 -32.00 -2.24
C LYS A 54 -59.25 -33.10 -1.23
N ASN A 55 -60.18 -33.27 -0.29
CA ASN A 55 -60.18 -34.33 0.73
C ASN A 55 -58.92 -34.35 1.61
N PHE A 56 -58.31 -33.20 1.83
CA PHE A 56 -57.28 -33.05 2.86
C PHE A 56 -57.90 -33.13 4.26
N GLY A 57 -57.07 -33.42 5.26
CA GLY A 57 -57.47 -33.29 6.65
C GLY A 57 -57.81 -31.84 6.98
N SER A 58 -58.83 -31.61 7.81
CA SER A 58 -59.31 -30.26 8.14
C SER A 58 -58.41 -29.48 9.10
N THR A 59 -57.32 -30.08 9.57
CA THR A 59 -56.33 -29.49 10.49
C THR A 59 -54.94 -30.04 10.15
N GLU A 60 -53.89 -29.36 10.60
CA GLU A 60 -52.50 -29.64 10.25
C GLU A 60 -52.09 -31.07 10.64
N ILE A 61 -52.45 -31.50 11.86
CA ILE A 61 -52.12 -32.83 12.41
C ILE A 61 -52.73 -34.00 11.62
N ASN A 62 -53.75 -33.74 10.81
CA ASN A 62 -54.42 -34.77 10.00
C ASN A 62 -53.78 -34.92 8.60
N ASN A 63 -52.69 -34.21 8.35
CA ASN A 63 -52.00 -34.22 7.07
C ASN A 63 -50.49 -34.49 7.28
N THR A 64 -49.82 -34.97 6.25
CA THR A 64 -48.36 -35.00 6.18
C THR A 64 -47.93 -34.59 4.79
N VAL A 65 -47.13 -33.53 4.69
CA VAL A 65 -46.57 -33.07 3.41
C VAL A 65 -45.10 -33.46 3.32
N LYS A 66 -44.64 -33.90 2.15
CA LYS A 66 -43.21 -34.14 1.89
C LYS A 66 -42.74 -33.49 0.59
N PHE A 67 -41.52 -32.94 0.63
CA PHE A 67 -40.75 -32.54 -0.55
C PHE A 67 -39.70 -33.62 -0.82
N GLY A 68 -39.98 -34.51 -1.77
CA GLY A 68 -39.23 -35.76 -1.92
C GLY A 68 -39.41 -36.66 -0.69
N THR A 69 -38.33 -36.96 0.03
CA THR A 69 -38.37 -37.81 1.23
C THR A 69 -38.47 -37.04 2.54
N VAL A 70 -38.35 -35.70 2.51
CA VAL A 70 -38.30 -34.85 3.71
C VAL A 70 -39.70 -34.39 4.07
N THR A 71 -40.13 -34.68 5.29
CA THR A 71 -41.40 -34.18 5.84
C THR A 71 -41.30 -32.69 6.14
N ALA A 72 -42.32 -31.94 5.72
CA ALA A 72 -42.42 -30.50 5.89
C ALA A 72 -43.37 -30.11 7.02
N GLU A 73 -43.13 -28.94 7.62
CA GLU A 73 -44.01 -28.36 8.63
C GLU A 73 -45.20 -27.66 7.98
N ILE A 74 -46.41 -28.03 8.38
CA ILE A 74 -47.66 -27.49 7.86
C ILE A 74 -48.07 -26.30 8.73
N THR A 75 -48.26 -25.14 8.12
CA THR A 75 -48.62 -23.89 8.83
C THR A 75 -50.13 -23.69 8.91
N SER A 76 -50.88 -24.16 7.91
CA SER A 76 -52.34 -24.21 7.97
C SER A 76 -52.91 -25.31 7.07
N ALA A 77 -54.06 -25.87 7.44
CA ALA A 77 -54.75 -26.85 6.61
C ALA A 77 -56.28 -26.72 6.68
N THR A 78 -56.91 -26.95 5.54
CA THR A 78 -58.36 -27.12 5.36
C THR A 78 -58.58 -28.30 4.42
N THR A 79 -59.83 -28.72 4.19
CA THR A 79 -60.14 -29.85 3.30
C THR A 79 -59.76 -29.63 1.83
N THR A 80 -59.43 -28.39 1.43
CA THR A 80 -59.10 -28.02 0.04
C THR A 80 -57.82 -27.21 -0.13
N LYS A 81 -57.15 -26.82 0.96
CA LYS A 81 -55.93 -25.99 0.93
C LYS A 81 -55.00 -26.35 2.08
N ILE A 82 -53.71 -26.50 1.79
CA ILE A 82 -52.63 -26.63 2.78
C ILE A 82 -51.61 -25.52 2.51
N GLU A 83 -51.17 -24.81 3.54
CA GLU A 83 -49.96 -23.98 3.50
C GLU A 83 -48.85 -24.71 4.24
N VAL A 84 -47.69 -24.83 3.61
CA VAL A 84 -46.56 -25.61 4.10
C VAL A 84 -45.26 -24.88 3.84
N GLU A 85 -44.32 -24.96 4.77
CA GLU A 85 -43.00 -24.36 4.62
C GLU A 85 -42.02 -25.36 3.98
N VAL A 86 -41.23 -24.94 2.98
CA VAL A 86 -40.20 -25.80 2.35
C VAL A 86 -39.13 -26.16 3.40
N PRO A 87 -38.93 -27.45 3.72
CA PRO A 87 -38.05 -27.84 4.82
C PRO A 87 -36.57 -27.87 4.43
N VAL A 88 -35.68 -27.74 5.43
CA VAL A 88 -34.24 -27.97 5.26
C VAL A 88 -33.99 -29.37 4.69
N GLY A 89 -33.20 -29.46 3.61
CA GLY A 89 -32.87 -30.71 2.93
C GLY A 89 -33.92 -31.18 1.91
N ALA A 90 -34.95 -30.37 1.63
CA ALA A 90 -35.85 -30.59 0.50
C ALA A 90 -35.06 -30.78 -0.80
N LYS A 91 -35.57 -31.64 -1.70
CA LYS A 91 -35.00 -31.88 -3.03
C LYS A 91 -36.02 -31.49 -4.09
N THR A 92 -35.54 -30.96 -5.21
CA THR A 92 -36.36 -30.73 -6.41
C THR A 92 -37.08 -32.01 -6.80
N GLY A 93 -38.40 -31.94 -6.94
CA GLY A 93 -39.25 -33.10 -7.15
C GLY A 93 -40.73 -32.82 -6.92
N LYS A 94 -41.54 -33.87 -6.97
CA LYS A 94 -42.97 -33.79 -6.67
C LYS A 94 -43.21 -33.62 -5.17
N ILE A 95 -44.31 -32.96 -4.83
CA ILE A 95 -44.81 -32.83 -3.46
C ILE A 95 -45.82 -33.95 -3.20
N SER A 96 -45.69 -34.63 -2.07
CA SER A 96 -46.67 -35.64 -1.64
C SER A 96 -47.47 -35.16 -0.43
N VAL A 97 -48.78 -35.39 -0.43
CA VAL A 97 -49.68 -35.15 0.71
C VAL A 97 -50.30 -36.48 1.14
N VAL A 98 -50.11 -36.87 2.40
CA VAL A 98 -50.82 -37.99 3.02
C VAL A 98 -51.97 -37.43 3.86
N ALA A 99 -53.19 -37.88 3.58
CA ALA A 99 -54.39 -37.56 4.35
C ALA A 99 -55.35 -38.75 4.29
N ASN A 100 -56.12 -38.97 5.37
CA ASN A 100 -57.10 -40.06 5.46
C ASN A 100 -56.53 -41.47 5.19
N GLY A 101 -55.22 -41.67 5.39
CA GLY A 101 -54.54 -42.94 5.13
C GLY A 101 -54.07 -43.15 3.68
N ASP A 102 -54.41 -42.25 2.76
CA ASP A 102 -54.04 -42.30 1.34
C ASP A 102 -53.01 -41.21 1.00
N THR A 103 -52.27 -41.42 -0.11
CA THR A 103 -51.24 -40.48 -0.59
C THR A 103 -51.63 -39.89 -1.94
N ALA A 104 -51.54 -38.56 -2.05
CA ALA A 104 -51.62 -37.83 -3.30
C ALA A 104 -50.23 -37.27 -3.67
N GLU A 105 -49.88 -37.31 -4.95
CA GLU A 105 -48.68 -36.64 -5.49
C GLU A 105 -49.09 -35.50 -6.43
N SER A 106 -48.29 -34.44 -6.44
CA SER A 106 -48.46 -33.36 -7.40
C SER A 106 -48.15 -33.82 -8.83
N THR A 107 -48.80 -33.21 -9.81
CA THR A 107 -48.45 -33.39 -11.22
C THR A 107 -47.16 -32.63 -11.55
N ASP A 108 -47.11 -31.35 -11.16
CA ASP A 108 -45.96 -30.48 -11.37
C ASP A 108 -44.83 -30.77 -10.38
N VAL A 109 -43.61 -30.41 -10.78
CA VAL A 109 -42.38 -30.51 -9.99
C VAL A 109 -42.13 -29.18 -9.27
N PHE A 110 -41.91 -29.24 -7.95
CA PHE A 110 -41.41 -28.10 -7.20
C PHE A 110 -39.88 -28.03 -7.35
N THR A 111 -39.37 -26.88 -7.78
CA THR A 111 -37.93 -26.65 -7.91
C THR A 111 -37.39 -26.02 -6.63
N VAL A 112 -36.57 -26.76 -5.88
CA VAL A 112 -35.86 -26.21 -4.73
C VAL A 112 -34.73 -25.33 -5.25
N GLU A 113 -34.85 -24.04 -5.02
CA GLU A 113 -33.81 -23.07 -5.36
C GLU A 113 -32.72 -23.09 -4.28
N ALA A 114 -31.46 -22.98 -4.71
CA ALA A 114 -30.37 -22.75 -3.77
C ALA A 114 -30.57 -21.37 -3.13
N GLU A 115 -30.33 -21.24 -1.82
CA GLU A 115 -30.12 -19.90 -1.27
C GLU A 115 -28.96 -19.27 -2.04
N THR A 116 -29.19 -18.07 -2.57
CA THR A 116 -28.09 -17.23 -3.02
C THR A 116 -27.41 -16.73 -1.74
N PRO A 117 -26.20 -17.22 -1.37
CA PRO A 117 -25.44 -16.61 -0.28
C PRO A 117 -25.38 -15.10 -0.50
N ASP A 118 -25.83 -14.24 0.41
CA ASP A 118 -25.70 -12.77 0.25
C ASP A 118 -24.24 -12.39 0.44
N LEU A 119 -23.44 -12.70 -0.59
CA LEU A 119 -21.99 -12.61 -0.54
C LEU A 119 -21.63 -11.13 -0.44
N ALA A 120 -20.91 -10.75 0.60
CA ALA A 120 -20.52 -9.36 0.83
C ALA A 120 -19.08 -9.28 1.33
N LEU A 121 -18.37 -8.23 0.93
CA LEU A 121 -17.05 -7.90 1.49
C LEU A 121 -17.18 -6.92 2.65
N ASN A 122 -16.28 -7.02 3.63
CA ASN A 122 -16.12 -6.02 4.67
C ASN A 122 -15.74 -4.62 4.13
N LYS A 123 -15.09 -4.56 2.95
CA LYS A 123 -14.66 -3.34 2.27
C LYS A 123 -14.88 -3.48 0.77
N SER A 124 -15.48 -2.47 0.15
CA SER A 124 -15.65 -2.39 -1.32
C SER A 124 -14.52 -1.63 -2.01
N ALA A 125 -13.61 -1.02 -1.24
CA ALA A 125 -12.42 -0.36 -1.75
C ALA A 125 -11.28 -0.40 -0.73
N LEU A 126 -10.05 -0.40 -1.22
CA LEU A 126 -8.80 -0.29 -0.46
C LEU A 126 -7.91 0.76 -1.10
N GLU A 127 -7.24 1.55 -0.27
CA GLU A 127 -6.10 2.37 -0.65
C GLU A 127 -4.94 1.94 0.24
N LEU A 128 -3.86 1.49 -0.36
CA LEU A 128 -2.67 0.97 0.33
C LEU A 128 -1.42 1.62 -0.26
N TYR A 129 -0.37 1.75 0.55
CA TYR A 129 0.95 1.98 0.02
C TYR A 129 1.59 0.66 -0.44
N THR A 130 2.56 0.72 -1.35
CA THR A 130 3.38 -0.46 -1.72
C THR A 130 3.92 -1.16 -0.47
N LEU A 131 4.17 -2.47 -0.54
CA LEU A 131 4.63 -3.30 0.59
C LEU A 131 3.65 -3.44 1.78
N GLU A 132 2.53 -2.71 1.80
CA GLU A 132 1.47 -2.92 2.79
C GLU A 132 0.59 -4.11 2.42
N ASP A 133 -0.17 -4.57 3.41
CA ASP A 133 -1.17 -5.60 3.20
C ASP A 133 -2.43 -5.34 4.03
N GLU A 134 -3.54 -5.90 3.57
CA GLU A 134 -4.83 -5.79 4.22
C GLU A 134 -5.66 -7.04 3.92
N THR A 135 -6.50 -7.49 4.84
CA THR A 135 -7.34 -8.68 4.63
C THR A 135 -8.77 -8.29 4.30
N LEU A 136 -9.22 -8.70 3.11
CA LEU A 136 -10.63 -8.68 2.75
C LEU A 136 -11.33 -9.91 3.33
N VAL A 137 -12.46 -9.69 3.97
CA VAL A 137 -13.27 -10.73 4.58
C VAL A 137 -14.58 -10.82 3.81
N ALA A 138 -14.80 -11.95 3.15
CA ALA A 138 -16.08 -12.29 2.56
C ALA A 138 -17.03 -12.88 3.61
N SER A 139 -18.28 -12.43 3.61
CA SER A 139 -19.35 -12.85 4.51
C SER A 139 -20.57 -13.31 3.70
N GLY A 140 -21.53 -13.97 4.35
CA GLY A 140 -22.73 -14.49 3.68
C GLY A 140 -22.49 -15.75 2.84
N ASN A 141 -21.26 -16.27 2.77
CA ASN A 141 -20.87 -17.47 2.02
C ASN A 141 -21.37 -18.80 2.60
N GLY A 142 -22.12 -18.81 3.71
CA GLY A 142 -22.68 -20.04 4.30
C GLY A 142 -21.63 -21.10 4.68
N GLY A 143 -20.39 -20.69 4.93
CA GLY A 143 -19.25 -21.60 5.18
C GLY A 143 -18.62 -22.21 3.92
N ALA A 144 -19.10 -21.88 2.72
CA ALA A 144 -18.50 -22.31 1.47
C ALA A 144 -17.13 -21.65 1.24
N THR A 145 -16.22 -22.36 0.55
CA THR A 145 -14.91 -21.83 0.18
C THR A 145 -15.06 -20.64 -0.78
N VAL A 146 -14.30 -19.57 -0.51
CA VAL A 146 -14.25 -18.35 -1.32
C VAL A 146 -13.05 -18.45 -2.25
N ASN A 147 -13.26 -18.24 -3.55
CA ASN A 147 -12.18 -18.15 -4.52
C ASN A 147 -11.82 -16.68 -4.72
N TRP A 148 -10.56 -16.33 -4.52
CA TRP A 148 -10.05 -14.97 -4.67
C TRP A 148 -9.27 -14.83 -5.98
N SER A 149 -9.38 -13.67 -6.61
CA SER A 149 -8.59 -13.31 -7.80
C SER A 149 -8.30 -11.82 -7.83
N SER A 150 -7.21 -11.45 -8.50
CA SER A 150 -6.85 -10.06 -8.79
C SER A 150 -6.88 -9.83 -10.30
N SER A 151 -7.38 -8.67 -10.73
CA SER A 151 -7.31 -8.25 -12.13
C SER A 151 -5.87 -7.96 -12.58
N ASP A 152 -5.00 -7.56 -11.66
CA ASP A 152 -3.60 -7.26 -11.93
C ASP A 152 -2.71 -7.63 -10.72
N PRO A 153 -2.16 -8.86 -10.69
CA PRO A 153 -1.24 -9.30 -9.64
C PRO A 153 0.08 -8.52 -9.55
N ALA A 154 0.47 -7.76 -10.59
CA ALA A 154 1.65 -6.89 -10.52
C ALA A 154 1.38 -5.60 -9.72
N VAL A 155 0.09 -5.22 -9.56
CA VAL A 155 -0.35 -4.12 -8.71
C VAL A 155 -0.72 -4.63 -7.32
N ALA A 156 -1.63 -5.61 -7.24
CA ALA A 156 -2.09 -6.18 -5.98
C ALA A 156 -2.30 -7.69 -6.08
N MET A 157 -1.62 -8.45 -5.23
CA MET A 157 -1.84 -9.89 -5.09
C MET A 157 -2.91 -10.17 -4.04
N VAL A 158 -3.63 -11.29 -4.15
CA VAL A 158 -4.54 -11.77 -3.11
C VAL A 158 -4.32 -13.26 -2.87
N ASP A 159 -4.21 -13.67 -1.60
CA ASP A 159 -4.04 -15.08 -1.23
C ASP A 159 -5.39 -15.81 -1.07
N ALA A 160 -5.34 -17.12 -0.77
CA ALA A 160 -6.54 -17.94 -0.58
C ALA A 160 -7.40 -17.53 0.64
N ASN A 161 -6.86 -16.73 1.55
CA ASN A 161 -7.55 -16.23 2.74
C ASN A 161 -8.07 -14.79 2.57
N GLY A 162 -7.91 -14.18 1.38
CA GLY A 162 -8.31 -12.81 1.11
C GLY A 162 -7.29 -11.76 1.57
N LYS A 163 -6.07 -12.16 1.94
CA LYS A 163 -4.99 -11.22 2.24
C LYS A 163 -4.50 -10.59 0.95
N VAL A 164 -4.76 -9.29 0.79
CA VAL A 164 -4.32 -8.46 -0.32
C VAL A 164 -2.94 -7.88 0.03
N THR A 165 -1.95 -8.05 -0.85
CA THR A 165 -0.60 -7.49 -0.70
C THR A 165 -0.33 -6.51 -1.82
N ALA A 166 0.05 -5.29 -1.47
CA ALA A 166 0.41 -4.22 -2.38
C ALA A 166 1.79 -4.50 -3.01
N VAL A 167 1.84 -4.58 -4.34
CA VAL A 167 3.05 -4.94 -5.09
C VAL A 167 3.63 -3.74 -5.81
N GLY A 168 2.84 -3.11 -6.69
CA GLY A 168 3.24 -1.95 -7.49
C GLY A 168 2.13 -0.93 -7.55
N ALA A 169 2.48 0.34 -7.71
CA ALA A 169 1.47 1.39 -7.74
C ALA A 169 0.57 1.31 -8.99
N GLY A 170 -0.72 1.60 -8.81
CA GLY A 170 -1.73 1.43 -9.84
C GLY A 170 -3.10 1.08 -9.28
N ASN A 171 -3.98 0.60 -10.15
CA ASN A 171 -5.32 0.15 -9.77
C ASN A 171 -5.53 -1.32 -10.13
N ALA A 172 -6.15 -2.08 -9.25
CA ALA A 172 -6.56 -3.46 -9.47
C ALA A 172 -7.93 -3.70 -8.82
N THR A 173 -8.64 -4.71 -9.30
CA THR A 173 -9.89 -5.17 -8.68
C THR A 173 -9.65 -6.55 -8.07
N ILE A 174 -9.98 -6.70 -6.78
CA ILE A 174 -9.97 -7.99 -6.09
C ILE A 174 -11.38 -8.57 -6.08
N THR A 175 -11.55 -9.78 -6.61
CA THR A 175 -12.84 -10.46 -6.71
C THR A 175 -12.87 -11.68 -5.80
N ALA A 176 -13.91 -11.75 -4.95
CA ALA A 176 -14.29 -12.94 -4.19
C ALA A 176 -15.47 -13.63 -4.86
N THR A 177 -15.35 -14.93 -5.14
CA THR A 177 -16.37 -15.73 -5.84
C THR A 177 -16.78 -16.94 -5.01
N VAL A 178 -18.10 -17.14 -4.86
CA VAL A 178 -18.72 -18.33 -4.25
C VAL A 178 -19.83 -18.83 -5.17
N GLY A 179 -19.65 -20.00 -5.77
CA GLY A 179 -20.59 -20.52 -6.76
C GLY A 179 -20.72 -19.59 -7.97
N SER A 180 -21.93 -19.09 -8.24
CA SER A 180 -22.21 -18.12 -9.31
C SER A 180 -22.14 -16.66 -8.85
N GLN A 181 -21.90 -16.40 -7.58
CA GLN A 181 -21.87 -15.05 -7.03
C GLN A 181 -20.45 -14.52 -6.95
N SER A 182 -20.31 -13.23 -7.18
CA SER A 182 -19.04 -12.53 -7.08
C SER A 182 -19.24 -11.13 -6.55
N VAL A 183 -18.30 -10.69 -5.73
CA VAL A 183 -18.22 -9.34 -5.20
C VAL A 183 -16.79 -8.82 -5.36
N ASN A 184 -16.68 -7.51 -5.55
CA ASN A 184 -15.43 -6.86 -5.90
C ASN A 184 -15.05 -5.81 -4.85
N ALA A 185 -13.74 -5.65 -4.66
CA ALA A 185 -13.16 -4.48 -4.03
C ALA A 185 -12.21 -3.80 -5.03
N GLU A 186 -12.39 -2.49 -5.21
CA GLU A 186 -11.43 -1.67 -5.97
C GLU A 186 -10.20 -1.38 -5.10
N VAL A 187 -9.01 -1.66 -5.62
CA VAL A 187 -7.75 -1.50 -4.90
C VAL A 187 -6.91 -0.46 -5.63
N THR A 188 -6.54 0.60 -4.91
CA THR A 188 -5.58 1.61 -5.37
C THR A 188 -4.29 1.44 -4.57
N ILE A 189 -3.18 1.21 -5.26
CA ILE A 189 -1.86 1.15 -4.65
C ILE A 189 -1.10 2.44 -4.98
N VAL A 190 -0.63 3.12 -3.95
CA VAL A 190 0.19 4.33 -4.04
C VAL A 190 1.63 3.96 -3.70
N PRO A 191 2.66 4.48 -4.40
CA PRO A 191 4.03 4.13 -4.04
C PRO A 191 4.40 4.77 -2.70
N ASN A 192 5.25 4.11 -1.93
CA ASN A 192 5.84 4.73 -0.74
C ASN A 192 6.81 5.82 -1.16
N VAL A 193 6.75 6.95 -0.48
CA VAL A 193 7.69 8.06 -0.65
C VAL A 193 8.53 8.17 0.62
N TYR A 194 9.84 8.08 0.45
CA TYR A 194 10.84 8.17 1.50
C TYR A 194 11.67 9.43 1.30
N ILE A 195 11.65 10.33 2.28
CA ILE A 195 12.37 11.61 2.21
C ILE A 195 13.38 11.66 3.35
N GLY A 196 14.62 12.03 3.04
CA GLY A 196 15.68 12.24 4.04
C GLY A 196 16.03 13.71 4.21
N GLY A 197 16.23 14.14 5.45
CA GLY A 197 16.68 15.49 5.76
C GLY A 197 16.90 15.75 7.24
N TYR A 198 16.51 16.93 7.70
CA TYR A 198 16.46 17.27 9.12
C TYR A 198 15.17 18.00 9.50
N GLU A 199 14.79 17.88 10.77
CA GLU A 199 13.81 18.73 11.42
C GLU A 199 14.36 19.26 12.75
N SER A 200 14.22 20.55 13.01
CA SER A 200 14.76 21.18 14.21
C SER A 200 13.92 20.86 15.44
N ASN A 201 14.58 20.51 16.54
CA ASN A 201 13.92 20.40 17.86
C ASN A 201 13.88 21.74 18.62
N GLY A 202 14.19 22.85 17.94
CA GLY A 202 14.25 24.20 18.50
C GLY A 202 15.62 24.59 19.06
N THR A 203 16.55 23.64 19.17
CA THR A 203 17.95 23.88 19.56
C THR A 203 18.91 23.41 18.46
N ASN A 204 18.71 22.19 17.97
CA ASN A 204 19.57 21.57 16.97
C ASN A 204 18.72 20.97 15.85
N ASN A 205 19.34 20.82 14.68
CA ASN A 205 18.81 20.04 13.58
C ASN A 205 18.88 18.55 13.92
N VAL A 206 17.79 17.82 13.71
CA VAL A 206 17.72 16.37 13.97
C VAL A 206 17.58 15.63 12.66
N ALA A 207 18.53 14.74 12.35
CA ALA A 207 18.46 13.81 11.21
C ALA A 207 17.12 13.10 11.20
N THR A 208 16.37 13.23 10.11
CA THR A 208 14.98 12.79 10.05
C THR A 208 14.68 12.09 8.73
N LEU A 209 13.91 11.01 8.82
CA LEU A 209 13.31 10.29 7.71
C LEU A 209 11.79 10.52 7.75
N TRP A 210 11.19 10.90 6.63
CA TRP A 210 9.73 10.92 6.48
C TRP A 210 9.30 9.81 5.52
N LYS A 211 8.40 8.94 5.96
CA LYS A 211 7.73 7.92 5.12
C LYS A 211 6.27 8.31 4.97
N ASN A 212 5.85 8.68 3.76
CA ASN A 212 4.48 9.13 3.46
C ASN A 212 3.98 10.21 4.45
N GLY A 213 4.83 11.19 4.77
CA GLY A 213 4.52 12.24 5.75
C GLY A 213 4.76 11.86 7.22
N THR A 214 4.91 10.56 7.54
CA THR A 214 5.18 10.12 8.91
C THR A 214 6.66 10.28 9.25
N GLN A 215 6.95 11.11 10.24
CA GLN A 215 8.29 11.44 10.70
C GLN A 215 8.91 10.33 11.57
N THR A 216 10.21 10.06 11.37
CA THR A 216 11.06 9.26 12.25
C THR A 216 12.38 10.01 12.48
N ALA A 217 12.63 10.44 13.72
CA ALA A 217 13.91 11.03 14.10
C ALA A 217 14.98 9.95 14.26
N LEU A 218 16.16 10.16 13.69
CA LEU A 218 17.25 9.18 13.62
C LEU A 218 18.39 9.45 14.60
N SER A 219 18.47 10.67 15.13
CA SER A 219 19.46 11.05 16.15
C SER A 219 18.78 11.48 17.44
N THR A 220 19.43 11.14 18.55
CA THR A 220 19.04 11.56 19.89
C THR A 220 20.13 12.39 20.57
N THR A 221 21.16 12.81 19.85
CA THR A 221 22.26 13.59 20.42
C THR A 221 21.85 15.05 20.60
N ALA A 222 22.68 15.82 21.30
CA ALA A 222 22.51 17.25 21.44
C ALA A 222 23.27 18.05 20.37
N ASP A 223 23.79 17.38 19.33
CA ASP A 223 24.50 18.02 18.22
C ASP A 223 23.58 18.16 17.00
N ASN A 224 23.99 18.98 16.03
CA ASN A 224 23.30 19.02 14.75
C ASN A 224 23.52 17.71 13.99
N SER A 225 22.45 17.18 13.41
CA SER A 225 22.45 15.97 12.60
C SER A 225 21.55 16.14 11.37
N GLN A 226 21.84 15.38 10.30
CA GLN A 226 21.11 15.46 9.04
C GLN A 226 21.24 14.15 8.25
N VAL A 227 20.19 13.78 7.52
CA VAL A 227 20.25 12.79 6.44
C VAL A 227 20.53 13.51 5.12
N ASN A 228 21.51 13.03 4.36
CA ASN A 228 21.89 13.56 3.06
C ASN A 228 21.42 12.68 1.90
N SER A 229 21.32 11.37 2.11
CA SER A 229 20.93 10.41 1.08
C SER A 229 20.15 9.25 1.68
N VAL A 230 19.10 8.82 1.00
CA VAL A 230 18.26 7.66 1.32
C VAL A 230 18.37 6.65 0.18
N PHE A 231 18.33 5.37 0.52
CA PHE A 231 18.24 4.26 -0.41
C PHE A 231 17.30 3.18 0.16
N VAL A 232 16.48 2.57 -0.67
CA VAL A 232 15.50 1.56 -0.23
C VAL A 232 15.75 0.27 -1.00
N VAL A 233 15.63 -0.87 -0.32
CA VAL A 233 15.65 -2.20 -0.93
C VAL A 233 14.56 -3.03 -0.27
N GLY A 234 13.41 -3.14 -0.94
CA GLY A 234 12.25 -3.83 -0.38
C GLY A 234 11.79 -3.15 0.92
N ALA A 235 11.71 -3.91 2.02
CA ALA A 235 11.27 -3.33 3.30
C ALA A 235 12.37 -2.54 4.05
N ASP A 236 13.62 -2.63 3.60
CA ASP A 236 14.75 -2.00 4.29
C ASP A 236 15.04 -0.60 3.74
N ILE A 237 15.08 0.37 4.65
CA ILE A 237 15.36 1.77 4.37
C ILE A 237 16.72 2.12 4.96
N TYR A 238 17.63 2.58 4.12
CA TYR A 238 18.96 3.02 4.50
C TYR A 238 19.08 4.52 4.34
N ALA A 239 19.69 5.18 5.32
CA ALA A 239 19.95 6.61 5.28
C ALA A 239 21.42 6.87 5.61
N ALA A 240 22.07 7.80 4.91
CA ALA A 240 23.41 8.26 5.21
C ALA A 240 23.44 9.76 5.44
N GLY A 241 24.33 10.19 6.34
CA GLY A 241 24.38 11.58 6.79
C GLY A 241 25.44 11.81 7.85
N PHE A 242 25.13 12.67 8.82
CA PHE A 242 26.01 12.93 9.95
C PHE A 242 25.24 13.16 11.26
N ASP A 243 25.93 12.93 12.36
CA ASP A 243 25.51 13.27 13.72
C ASP A 243 26.70 13.93 14.45
N GLY A 244 26.59 15.24 14.69
CA GLY A 244 27.70 16.08 15.12
C GLY A 244 28.86 16.01 14.14
N ASN A 245 30.00 15.51 14.60
CA ASN A 245 31.21 15.30 13.79
C ASN A 245 31.30 13.90 13.17
N THR A 246 30.32 13.02 13.43
CA THR A 246 30.40 11.62 13.01
C THR A 246 29.66 11.42 11.70
N ALA A 247 30.29 10.77 10.73
CA ALA A 247 29.60 10.29 9.53
C ALA A 247 28.82 9.01 9.87
N MET A 248 27.55 8.95 9.46
CA MET A 248 26.59 7.96 9.96
C MET A 248 25.86 7.24 8.83
N VAL A 249 25.49 5.98 9.10
CA VAL A 249 24.47 5.23 8.35
C VAL A 249 23.43 4.72 9.34
N TRP A 250 22.15 4.90 8.99
CA TRP A 250 21.00 4.36 9.71
C TRP A 250 20.27 3.34 8.84
N LYS A 251 19.61 2.38 9.50
CA LYS A 251 18.74 1.40 8.85
C LYS A 251 17.42 1.33 9.62
N ASN A 252 16.30 1.47 8.91
CA ASN A 252 14.95 1.35 9.47
C ASN A 252 14.70 2.20 10.73
N GLY A 253 15.27 3.41 10.78
CA GLY A 253 15.13 4.31 11.93
C GLY A 253 16.22 4.18 12.99
N GLU A 254 17.08 3.17 12.92
CA GLU A 254 18.09 2.88 13.95
C GLU A 254 19.52 3.10 13.46
N GLU A 255 20.44 3.42 14.37
CA GLU A 255 21.88 3.52 14.08
C GLU A 255 22.38 2.16 13.55
N LEU A 256 22.93 2.15 12.33
CA LEU A 256 23.56 0.96 11.76
C LEU A 256 25.08 1.04 11.87
N TYR A 257 25.67 2.13 11.36
CA TYR A 257 27.13 2.32 11.36
C TYR A 257 27.55 3.74 11.74
N LYS A 258 28.58 3.83 12.58
CA LYS A 258 29.45 4.99 12.72
C LYS A 258 30.63 4.81 11.78
N LEU A 259 30.68 5.62 10.73
CA LEU A 259 31.70 5.53 9.69
C LEU A 259 33.03 6.17 10.10
N THR A 260 32.97 7.09 11.08
CA THR A 260 34.13 7.74 11.70
C THR A 260 34.02 7.69 13.22
N ASN A 261 35.08 8.07 13.93
CA ASN A 261 35.13 8.06 15.40
C ASN A 261 34.62 9.35 16.06
N GLY A 262 34.18 10.34 15.26
CA GLY A 262 33.70 11.63 15.73
C GLY A 262 34.77 12.62 16.20
N ALA A 263 36.06 12.29 16.07
CA ALA A 263 37.15 13.19 16.49
C ALA A 263 37.29 14.42 15.58
N ASN A 264 36.97 14.26 14.29
CA ASN A 264 37.02 15.32 13.29
C ASN A 264 35.67 15.41 12.59
N GLY A 265 35.33 16.61 12.08
CA GLY A 265 34.11 16.80 11.31
C GLY A 265 34.07 15.90 10.08
N ALA A 266 33.08 15.01 10.03
CA ALA A 266 32.88 14.06 8.94
C ALA A 266 31.40 13.98 8.54
N ARG A 267 31.15 13.64 7.27
CA ARG A 267 29.81 13.49 6.71
C ARG A 267 29.78 12.35 5.72
N ALA A 268 28.67 11.62 5.67
CA ALA A 268 28.30 10.82 4.52
C ALA A 268 27.27 11.59 3.68
N ASN A 269 27.52 11.74 2.38
CA ASN A 269 26.68 12.51 1.47
C ASN A 269 25.84 11.62 0.54
N GLY A 270 26.34 10.42 0.20
CA GLY A 270 25.64 9.47 -0.67
C GLY A 270 25.66 8.06 -0.10
N ILE A 271 24.60 7.29 -0.35
CA ILE A 271 24.50 5.87 -0.04
C ILE A 271 24.00 5.09 -1.24
N TYR A 272 24.50 3.85 -1.40
CA TYR A 272 24.02 2.89 -2.38
C TYR A 272 24.10 1.48 -1.78
N VAL A 273 23.10 0.65 -2.05
CA VAL A 273 23.06 -0.73 -1.54
C VAL A 273 22.99 -1.69 -2.72
N GLU A 274 24.00 -2.56 -2.82
CA GLU A 274 24.11 -3.57 -3.87
C GLU A 274 24.11 -4.96 -3.23
N GLY A 275 23.02 -5.70 -3.39
CA GLY A 275 22.81 -6.97 -2.69
C GLY A 275 22.86 -6.80 -1.17
N SER A 276 23.87 -7.40 -0.51
CA SER A 276 24.09 -7.26 0.94
C SER A 276 25.10 -6.17 1.31
N ASP A 277 25.75 -5.55 0.33
CA ASP A 277 26.81 -4.58 0.55
C ASP A 277 26.27 -3.16 0.55
N ILE A 278 26.62 -2.40 1.60
CA ILE A 278 26.20 -1.01 1.80
C ILE A 278 27.42 -0.13 1.58
N TYR A 279 27.35 0.75 0.60
CA TYR A 279 28.38 1.71 0.27
C TYR A 279 27.94 3.11 0.65
N ALA A 280 28.84 3.86 1.29
CA ALA A 280 28.63 5.26 1.59
C ALA A 280 29.81 6.09 1.08
N VAL A 281 29.54 7.30 0.60
CA VAL A 281 30.56 8.26 0.15
C VAL A 281 30.42 9.57 0.92
N GLY A 282 31.53 10.26 1.15
CA GLY A 282 31.53 11.53 1.88
C GLY A 282 32.93 12.03 2.16
N GLU A 283 33.11 12.75 3.27
CA GLU A 283 34.38 13.38 3.65
C GLU A 283 34.63 13.33 5.16
N GLU A 284 35.91 13.44 5.53
CA GLU A 284 36.34 13.69 6.91
C GLU A 284 37.46 14.74 6.91
N ASN A 285 37.43 15.68 7.86
CA ASN A 285 38.53 16.61 8.07
C ASN A 285 39.74 15.89 8.66
N ILE A 286 40.87 15.90 7.96
CA ILE A 286 42.13 15.33 8.40
C ILE A 286 43.19 16.42 8.24
N ASP A 287 43.85 16.78 9.35
CA ASP A 287 44.93 17.77 9.37
C ASP A 287 44.57 19.11 8.69
N GLY A 288 43.30 19.52 8.81
CA GLY A 288 42.78 20.79 8.29
C GLY A 288 42.17 20.72 6.89
N PHE A 289 42.25 19.57 6.21
CA PHE A 289 41.67 19.37 4.88
C PHE A 289 40.55 18.33 4.91
N PHE A 290 39.45 18.59 4.21
CA PHE A 290 38.42 17.58 3.99
C PHE A 290 38.92 16.57 2.96
N VAL A 291 38.96 15.29 3.34
CA VAL A 291 39.42 14.21 2.47
C VAL A 291 38.23 13.34 2.08
N ALA A 292 38.01 13.16 0.77
CA ALA A 292 36.91 12.36 0.25
C ALA A 292 37.16 10.85 0.49
N LYS A 293 36.12 10.14 0.93
CA LYS A 293 36.19 8.74 1.38
C LYS A 293 35.01 7.92 0.88
N VAL A 294 35.26 6.62 0.71
CA VAL A 294 34.23 5.59 0.54
C VAL A 294 34.32 4.60 1.69
N TRP A 295 33.17 4.28 2.27
CA TRP A 295 33.00 3.23 3.26
C TRP A 295 32.17 2.09 2.69
N LYS A 296 32.46 0.87 3.14
CA LYS A 296 31.71 -0.35 2.82
C LYS A 296 31.39 -1.09 4.11
N ASN A 297 30.11 -1.36 4.35
CA ASN A 297 29.62 -2.09 5.53
C ASN A 297 30.20 -1.53 6.85
N GLY A 298 30.16 -0.20 6.99
CA GLY A 298 30.65 0.52 8.17
C GLY A 298 32.15 0.76 8.24
N ASN A 299 32.95 0.12 7.39
CA ASN A 299 34.40 0.21 7.42
C ASN A 299 34.93 1.11 6.30
N LEU A 300 36.02 1.81 6.54
CA LEU A 300 36.72 2.56 5.50
C LEU A 300 37.16 1.59 4.39
N LEU A 301 36.63 1.78 3.18
CA LEU A 301 37.05 1.02 2.01
C LEU A 301 38.27 1.70 1.39
N LYS A 302 38.19 3.02 1.14
CA LYS A 302 39.25 3.76 0.46
C LYS A 302 39.15 5.29 0.65
N TYR A 303 40.30 5.96 0.60
CA TYR A 303 40.41 7.40 0.37
C TYR A 303 40.38 7.67 -1.15
N ILE A 304 39.50 8.56 -1.60
CA ILE A 304 39.40 8.93 -3.02
C ILE A 304 40.55 9.87 -3.41
N THR A 305 40.93 10.78 -2.51
CA THR A 305 42.00 11.77 -2.73
C THR A 305 43.13 11.59 -1.72
N ASN A 306 44.28 12.21 -2.01
CA ASN A 306 45.51 12.08 -1.20
C ASN A 306 45.53 12.94 0.07
N GLY A 307 44.54 13.84 0.24
CA GLY A 307 44.40 14.72 1.41
C GLY A 307 45.34 15.93 1.42
N GLU A 308 45.96 16.27 0.29
CA GLU A 308 46.78 17.49 0.17
C GLU A 308 45.92 18.76 0.01
N THR A 309 44.69 18.60 -0.45
CA THR A 309 43.69 19.66 -0.63
C THR A 309 42.30 19.17 -0.25
N ASN A 310 41.34 20.11 -0.15
CA ASN A 310 39.95 19.76 0.14
C ASN A 310 39.33 18.97 -1.03
N ALA A 311 38.65 17.88 -0.71
CA ALA A 311 37.87 17.09 -1.65
C ALA A 311 36.60 16.55 -0.99
N TYR A 312 35.55 16.43 -1.78
CA TYR A 312 34.23 16.03 -1.32
C TYR A 312 33.63 14.99 -2.27
N GLY A 313 33.29 13.81 -1.75
CA GLY A 313 32.44 12.85 -2.44
C GLY A 313 30.97 13.18 -2.16
N LYS A 314 30.15 13.40 -3.20
CA LYS A 314 28.77 13.87 -3.05
C LYS A 314 27.72 12.81 -3.38
N SER A 315 27.96 11.99 -4.40
CA SER A 315 27.03 10.96 -4.85
C SER A 315 27.80 9.70 -5.25
N ILE A 316 27.15 8.55 -5.11
CA ILE A 316 27.73 7.23 -5.37
C ILE A 316 26.72 6.36 -6.10
N PHE A 317 27.20 5.58 -7.07
CA PHE A 317 26.47 4.52 -7.74
C PHE A 317 27.37 3.30 -7.84
N VAL A 318 26.82 2.10 -7.62
CA VAL A 318 27.57 0.84 -7.72
C VAL A 318 26.90 -0.04 -8.76
N ASP A 319 27.69 -0.58 -9.68
CA ASP A 319 27.23 -1.54 -10.69
C ASP A 319 28.17 -2.76 -10.66
N GLY A 320 27.73 -3.81 -9.96
CA GLY A 320 28.52 -4.99 -9.69
C GLY A 320 29.83 -4.68 -8.95
N VAL A 321 30.95 -4.64 -9.68
CA VAL A 321 32.28 -4.36 -9.11
C VAL A 321 32.72 -2.90 -9.30
N ASP A 322 32.03 -2.16 -10.16
CA ASP A 322 32.38 -0.79 -10.49
C ASP A 322 31.70 0.19 -9.53
N ILE A 323 32.49 1.07 -8.92
CA ILE A 323 32.02 2.12 -8.02
C ILE A 323 32.27 3.46 -8.69
N TYR A 324 31.19 4.18 -8.96
CA TYR A 324 31.20 5.54 -9.51
C TYR A 324 30.93 6.54 -8.38
N VAL A 325 31.72 7.59 -8.31
CA VAL A 325 31.55 8.68 -7.35
C VAL A 325 31.65 10.01 -8.08
N ALA A 326 30.75 10.94 -7.78
CA ALA A 326 30.82 12.32 -8.25
C ALA A 326 31.02 13.27 -7.08
N GLY A 327 31.70 14.38 -7.36
CA GLY A 327 32.04 15.37 -6.37
C GLY A 327 33.03 16.38 -6.92
N HIS A 328 33.86 16.93 -6.05
CA HIS A 328 34.89 17.89 -6.48
C HIS A 328 36.13 17.84 -5.60
N GLU A 329 37.24 18.29 -6.16
CA GLU A 329 38.54 18.38 -5.50
C GLU A 329 39.15 19.75 -5.79
N ASN A 330 39.71 20.39 -4.78
CA ASN A 330 40.41 21.65 -4.92
C ASN A 330 41.81 21.41 -5.48
N ASN A 331 42.20 22.13 -6.53
CA ASN A 331 43.52 21.99 -7.15
C ASN A 331 44.58 22.96 -6.58
N GLY A 332 44.32 23.57 -5.42
CA GLY A 332 45.12 24.64 -4.82
C GLY A 332 44.62 26.05 -5.13
N GLU A 333 43.78 26.21 -6.15
CA GLU A 333 43.21 27.50 -6.55
C GLU A 333 41.68 27.44 -6.66
N LEU A 334 41.15 26.43 -7.34
CA LEU A 334 39.74 26.29 -7.70
C LEU A 334 39.23 24.88 -7.37
N ASN A 335 37.91 24.77 -7.15
CA ASN A 335 37.23 23.48 -7.09
C ASN A 335 37.07 22.94 -8.51
N ILE A 336 37.44 21.67 -8.71
CA ILE A 336 37.31 20.96 -9.98
C ILE A 336 36.27 19.87 -9.80
N ALA A 337 35.18 19.94 -10.57
CA ALA A 337 34.15 18.92 -10.60
C ALA A 337 34.71 17.64 -11.25
N LYS A 338 34.49 16.49 -10.61
CA LYS A 338 35.10 15.22 -10.99
C LYS A 338 34.12 14.05 -10.87
N VAL A 339 34.37 13.04 -11.69
CA VAL A 339 33.87 11.68 -11.51
C VAL A 339 35.06 10.76 -11.27
N TRP A 340 34.98 9.93 -10.23
CA TRP A 340 35.93 8.86 -9.96
C TRP A 340 35.27 7.51 -10.22
N LYS A 341 36.03 6.60 -10.84
CA LYS A 341 35.68 5.20 -10.98
C LYS A 341 36.71 4.35 -10.27
N ASN A 342 36.26 3.48 -9.36
CA ASN A 342 37.13 2.61 -8.57
C ASN A 342 38.30 3.40 -7.93
N PHE A 343 37.97 4.58 -7.38
CA PHE A 343 38.88 5.48 -6.66
C PHE A 343 40.00 6.10 -7.51
N GLN A 344 39.85 6.08 -8.83
CA GLN A 344 40.72 6.81 -9.76
C GLN A 344 39.88 7.84 -10.50
N VAL A 345 40.48 8.97 -10.87
CA VAL A 345 39.79 9.98 -11.68
C VAL A 345 39.40 9.33 -13.01
N LEU A 346 38.11 9.33 -13.29
CA LEU A 346 37.55 8.89 -14.57
C LEU A 346 37.38 10.11 -15.48
N HIS A 347 36.76 11.17 -14.98
CA HIS A 347 36.50 12.41 -15.73
C HIS A 347 36.80 13.64 -14.88
N ASP A 348 37.48 14.61 -15.49
CA ASP A 348 37.46 16.02 -15.08
C ASP A 348 36.32 16.69 -15.85
N LEU A 349 35.30 17.19 -15.13
CA LEU A 349 34.08 17.72 -15.74
C LEU A 349 34.21 19.21 -16.10
N SER A 350 35.12 19.91 -15.43
CA SER A 350 35.50 21.28 -15.80
C SER A 350 36.92 21.31 -16.32
N ASP A 351 37.20 22.26 -17.21
CA ASP A 351 38.53 22.50 -17.79
C ASP A 351 39.49 23.22 -16.82
N GLY A 352 39.04 23.48 -15.59
CA GLY A 352 39.77 24.20 -14.55
C GLY A 352 39.91 25.69 -14.79
N SER A 353 39.17 26.27 -15.74
CA SER A 353 39.14 27.73 -15.94
C SER A 353 38.28 28.45 -14.91
N ASN A 354 37.26 27.78 -14.36
CA ASN A 354 36.38 28.29 -13.31
C ASN A 354 36.17 27.24 -12.21
N PRO A 355 35.82 27.67 -10.98
CA PRO A 355 35.37 26.75 -9.95
C PRO A 355 34.10 26.02 -10.39
N ALA A 356 34.11 24.69 -10.26
CA ALA A 356 32.97 23.83 -10.53
C ALA A 356 32.80 22.75 -9.45
N GLU A 357 31.56 22.34 -9.23
CA GLU A 357 31.19 21.33 -8.24
C GLU A 357 30.18 20.36 -8.85
N ALA A 358 30.42 19.04 -8.73
CA ALA A 358 29.40 18.03 -9.00
C ALA A 358 28.67 17.63 -7.71
N TYR A 359 27.34 17.46 -7.80
CA TYR A 359 26.47 17.16 -6.65
C TYR A 359 25.82 15.78 -6.73
N SER A 360 25.46 15.32 -7.92
CA SER A 360 24.73 14.05 -8.11
C SER A 360 25.16 13.36 -9.40
N LEU A 361 25.17 12.03 -9.39
CA LEU A 361 25.43 11.19 -10.55
C LEU A 361 24.37 10.09 -10.71
N PHE A 362 24.21 9.63 -11.94
CA PHE A 362 23.45 8.44 -12.27
C PHE A 362 24.18 7.65 -13.37
N TRP A 363 24.25 6.34 -13.22
CA TRP A 363 24.79 5.42 -14.24
C TRP A 363 23.64 4.67 -14.90
N ASP A 364 23.46 4.83 -16.21
CA ASP A 364 22.36 4.19 -16.96
C ASP A 364 22.74 2.83 -17.60
N GLY A 365 23.96 2.35 -17.34
CA GLY A 365 24.53 1.15 -17.97
C GLY A 365 25.43 1.42 -19.17
N THR A 366 25.42 2.66 -19.69
CA THR A 366 26.25 3.09 -20.83
C THR A 366 27.06 4.34 -20.51
N ASP A 367 26.40 5.36 -19.96
CA ASP A 367 26.97 6.69 -19.72
C ASP A 367 26.79 7.12 -18.25
N VAL A 368 27.71 7.94 -17.76
CA VAL A 368 27.61 8.58 -16.44
C VAL A 368 27.01 9.98 -16.62
N HIS A 369 25.78 10.16 -16.14
CA HIS A 369 25.10 11.45 -16.11
C HIS A 369 25.44 12.16 -14.81
N THR A 370 26.06 13.32 -14.87
CA THR A 370 26.45 14.09 -13.68
C THR A 370 25.88 15.49 -13.74
N VAL A 371 25.44 16.01 -12.60
CA VAL A 371 24.91 17.38 -12.49
C VAL A 371 25.60 18.16 -11.36
N GLY A 372 25.58 19.48 -11.50
CA GLY A 372 26.30 20.37 -10.61
C GLY A 372 26.30 21.81 -11.08
N THR A 373 27.33 22.55 -10.71
CA THR A 373 27.48 23.98 -11.03
C THR A 373 28.89 24.35 -11.46
N GLU A 374 28.99 25.41 -12.24
CA GLU A 374 30.23 26.10 -12.55
C GLU A 374 30.02 27.61 -12.40
N ILE A 375 30.99 28.32 -11.82
CA ILE A 375 30.90 29.77 -11.66
C ILE A 375 31.32 30.46 -12.96
N LYS A 376 30.40 31.12 -13.65
CA LYS A 376 30.68 31.88 -14.89
C LYS A 376 30.38 33.36 -14.68
N VAL A 377 31.37 34.22 -14.92
CA VAL A 377 31.23 35.68 -14.77
C VAL A 377 30.68 36.08 -13.38
N GLY A 378 31.02 35.31 -12.35
CA GLY A 378 30.64 35.57 -10.95
C GLY A 378 29.27 35.05 -10.51
N THR A 379 28.53 34.34 -11.37
CA THR A 379 27.28 33.66 -11.02
C THR A 379 27.41 32.14 -11.15
N PHE A 380 26.67 31.39 -10.34
CA PHE A 380 26.61 29.93 -10.48
C PHE A 380 25.73 29.56 -11.67
N VAL A 381 26.23 28.71 -12.56
CA VAL A 381 25.49 28.18 -13.71
C VAL A 381 25.25 26.70 -13.47
N ALA A 382 23.98 26.29 -13.49
CA ALA A 382 23.59 24.90 -13.36
C ALA A 382 23.95 24.13 -14.64
N GLN A 383 24.53 22.94 -14.50
CA GLN A 383 25.07 22.18 -15.62
C GLN A 383 24.75 20.69 -15.53
N ILE A 384 24.69 20.06 -16.71
CA ILE A 384 24.66 18.62 -16.90
C ILE A 384 25.83 18.19 -17.79
N TRP A 385 26.56 17.19 -17.32
CA TRP A 385 27.62 16.51 -18.05
C TRP A 385 27.21 15.06 -18.31
N VAL A 386 27.57 14.56 -19.48
CA VAL A 386 27.48 13.14 -19.83
C VAL A 386 28.90 12.66 -20.09
N ASN A 387 29.38 11.77 -19.22
CA ASN A 387 30.80 11.42 -19.09
C ASN A 387 31.65 12.70 -18.85
N GLU A 388 32.70 12.95 -19.63
CA GLU A 388 33.50 14.18 -19.55
C GLU A 388 32.91 15.39 -20.29
N VAL A 389 31.82 15.23 -21.04
CA VAL A 389 31.34 16.26 -21.96
C VAL A 389 30.23 17.08 -21.32
N LEU A 390 30.39 18.42 -21.31
CA LEU A 390 29.30 19.33 -20.99
C LEU A 390 28.18 19.17 -22.02
N SER A 391 27.07 18.59 -21.61
CA SER A 391 25.91 18.34 -22.47
C SER A 391 25.06 19.60 -22.60
N LYS A 392 24.78 20.28 -21.48
CA LYS A 392 23.93 21.48 -21.46
C LYS A 392 24.20 22.37 -20.23
N GLU A 393 24.12 23.68 -20.44
CA GLU A 393 23.91 24.66 -19.37
C GLU A 393 22.40 24.81 -19.13
N LEU A 394 21.96 24.54 -17.91
CA LEU A 394 20.54 24.51 -17.53
C LEU A 394 20.03 25.90 -17.15
N THR A 395 20.93 26.82 -16.76
CA THR A 395 20.61 28.22 -16.49
C THR A 395 21.50 29.14 -17.33
N ASN A 396 21.06 30.39 -17.51
CA ASN A 396 21.74 31.36 -18.38
C ASN A 396 22.76 32.26 -17.64
N GLY A 397 22.98 32.04 -16.34
CA GLY A 397 23.89 32.83 -15.51
C GLY A 397 23.39 34.22 -15.10
N THR A 398 22.12 34.55 -15.34
CA THR A 398 21.53 35.83 -14.86
C THR A 398 21.35 35.83 -13.35
N ASN A 399 20.94 34.68 -12.79
CA ASN A 399 20.91 34.43 -11.34
C ASN A 399 21.82 33.23 -11.02
N ASN A 400 22.04 32.99 -9.73
CA ASN A 400 22.70 31.76 -9.28
C ASN A 400 21.77 30.57 -9.54
N GLY A 401 22.21 29.66 -10.39
CA GLY A 401 21.55 28.39 -10.67
C GLY A 401 22.29 27.21 -10.06
N TYR A 402 21.54 26.20 -9.61
CA TYR A 402 22.09 24.97 -9.05
C TYR A 402 21.37 23.77 -9.67
N ALA A 403 22.12 22.73 -10.08
CA ALA A 403 21.56 21.42 -10.41
C ALA A 403 22.00 20.42 -9.34
N ARG A 404 21.06 19.98 -8.50
CA ARG A 404 21.35 19.30 -7.23
C ARG A 404 21.25 17.78 -7.31
N SER A 405 20.32 17.27 -8.10
CA SER A 405 20.02 15.84 -8.21
C SER A 405 19.69 15.47 -9.65
N VAL A 406 20.17 14.30 -10.09
CA VAL A 406 19.85 13.71 -11.39
C VAL A 406 19.27 12.32 -11.21
N PHE A 407 18.28 11.98 -12.04
CA PHE A 407 17.71 10.64 -12.15
C PHE A 407 17.45 10.34 -13.62
N VAL A 408 17.74 9.12 -14.08
CA VAL A 408 17.53 8.70 -15.47
C VAL A 408 16.49 7.59 -15.50
N ASP A 409 15.48 7.75 -16.37
CA ASP A 409 14.40 6.79 -16.57
C ASP A 409 14.22 6.52 -18.07
N GLY A 410 14.72 5.37 -18.52
CA GLY A 410 14.84 5.09 -19.95
C GLY A 410 15.77 6.10 -20.63
N ASP A 411 15.26 6.77 -21.66
CA ASP A 411 16.00 7.78 -22.42
C ASP A 411 15.91 9.19 -21.81
N ASP A 412 15.14 9.36 -20.73
CA ASP A 412 14.83 10.66 -20.14
C ASP A 412 15.70 10.95 -18.91
N VAL A 413 16.38 12.09 -18.93
CA VAL A 413 17.20 12.60 -17.83
C VAL A 413 16.46 13.72 -17.11
N TYR A 414 16.16 13.49 -15.83
CA TYR A 414 15.48 14.43 -14.96
C TYR A 414 16.47 15.08 -14.00
N VAL A 415 16.40 16.39 -13.85
CA VAL A 415 17.28 17.16 -12.97
C VAL A 415 16.46 18.06 -12.07
N ALA A 416 16.69 18.00 -10.76
CA ALA A 416 16.14 18.95 -9.79
C ALA A 416 17.19 19.99 -9.40
N GLY A 417 16.74 21.23 -9.21
CA GLY A 417 17.58 22.33 -8.79
C GLY A 417 16.85 23.67 -8.87
N ASN A 418 17.58 24.77 -8.98
CA ASN A 418 17.00 26.11 -8.93
C ASN A 418 17.61 27.05 -9.97
N ASP A 419 16.87 28.09 -10.36
CA ASP A 419 17.39 29.31 -10.99
C ASP A 419 16.98 30.52 -10.14
N GLY A 420 17.95 31.11 -9.44
CA GLY A 420 17.69 32.11 -8.41
C GLY A 420 16.92 31.50 -7.23
N ILE A 421 15.71 32.00 -6.99
CA ILE A 421 14.81 31.52 -5.92
C ILE A 421 13.77 30.51 -6.43
N ALA A 422 13.69 30.29 -7.74
CA ALA A 422 12.71 29.42 -8.34
C ALA A 422 13.22 27.97 -8.37
N PRO A 423 12.51 27.01 -7.76
CA PRO A 423 12.78 25.60 -7.93
C PRO A 423 12.35 25.14 -9.33
N ILE A 424 13.22 24.39 -10.01
CA ILE A 424 13.05 23.96 -11.39
C ILE A 424 13.36 22.48 -11.51
N ILE A 425 12.52 21.80 -12.31
CA ILE A 425 12.78 20.46 -12.81
C ILE A 425 13.06 20.58 -14.30
N TRP A 426 14.24 20.13 -14.71
CA TRP A 426 14.59 19.98 -16.12
C TRP A 426 14.40 18.54 -16.57
N LYS A 427 13.95 18.37 -17.81
CA LYS A 427 13.93 17.10 -18.53
C LYS A 427 14.74 17.24 -19.81
N ASN A 428 15.79 16.43 -19.96
CA ASN A 428 16.69 16.47 -21.12
C ASN A 428 17.26 17.87 -21.41
N GLY A 429 17.54 18.63 -20.34
CA GLY A 429 18.11 19.97 -20.43
C GLY A 429 17.12 21.11 -20.67
N GLU A 430 15.83 20.82 -20.80
CA GLU A 430 14.77 21.82 -20.97
C GLU A 430 13.88 21.87 -19.72
N VAL A 431 13.30 23.02 -19.41
CA VAL A 431 12.42 23.17 -18.24
C VAL A 431 11.16 22.33 -18.43
N LEU A 432 10.92 21.39 -17.52
CA LEU A 432 9.72 20.59 -17.43
C LEU A 432 8.70 21.23 -16.48
N HIS A 433 9.14 21.54 -15.26
CA HIS A 433 8.33 22.21 -14.24
C HIS A 433 9.12 23.36 -13.61
N GLN A 434 8.41 24.43 -13.25
CA GLN A 434 8.91 25.51 -12.43
C GLN A 434 7.85 25.81 -11.37
N TYR A 435 8.16 25.54 -10.10
CA TYR A 435 7.16 25.72 -9.03
C TYR A 435 7.11 27.17 -8.57
N ALA A 436 5.91 27.66 -8.27
CA ALA A 436 5.68 29.04 -7.89
C ALA A 436 6.26 29.31 -6.50
N ASP A 437 7.12 30.32 -6.39
CA ASP A 437 7.87 30.65 -5.17
C ASP A 437 7.13 31.63 -4.24
N GLY A 438 6.07 32.28 -4.71
CA GLY A 438 5.38 33.35 -3.97
C GLY A 438 6.31 34.48 -3.49
N GLY A 439 7.52 34.60 -4.07
CA GLY A 439 8.60 35.49 -3.62
C GLY A 439 9.46 34.99 -2.44
N ASN A 440 9.23 33.77 -1.93
CA ASN A 440 9.99 33.17 -0.84
C ASN A 440 11.06 32.19 -1.36
N TYR A 441 12.14 32.04 -0.59
CA TYR A 441 13.21 31.11 -0.94
C TYR A 441 12.70 29.66 -0.89
N THR A 442 12.81 28.97 -2.02
CA THR A 442 12.39 27.58 -2.21
C THR A 442 13.49 26.82 -2.95
N GLU A 443 13.72 25.57 -2.58
CA GLU A 443 14.72 24.72 -3.22
C GLU A 443 14.15 23.36 -3.63
N ALA A 444 14.44 22.91 -4.84
CA ALA A 444 14.28 21.52 -5.26
C ALA A 444 15.63 20.79 -5.14
N ASN A 445 15.71 19.83 -4.22
CA ASN A 445 16.98 19.21 -3.83
C ASN A 445 17.18 17.80 -4.40
N ALA A 446 16.11 17.04 -4.56
CA ALA A 446 16.18 15.66 -5.02
C ALA A 446 15.05 15.34 -6.00
N VAL A 447 15.35 14.53 -7.02
CA VAL A 447 14.38 14.04 -8.00
C VAL A 447 14.41 12.52 -8.09
N TYR A 448 13.25 11.91 -8.31
CA TYR A 448 13.08 10.49 -8.55
C TYR A 448 11.88 10.27 -9.47
N THR A 449 11.87 9.23 -10.31
CA THR A 449 10.69 8.88 -11.12
C THR A 449 10.13 7.52 -10.72
N ASN A 450 8.81 7.39 -10.74
CA ASN A 450 8.13 6.13 -10.50
C ASN A 450 6.82 6.10 -11.30
N ILE A 451 6.67 5.09 -12.17
CA ILE A 451 5.48 4.83 -13.00
C ILE A 451 5.00 6.09 -13.74
N GLY A 452 5.93 6.73 -14.46
CA GLY A 452 5.65 7.91 -15.28
C GLY A 452 5.38 9.20 -14.49
N ASN A 453 5.49 9.19 -13.17
CA ASN A 453 5.43 10.39 -12.34
C ASN A 453 6.83 10.84 -11.95
N VAL A 454 7.01 12.16 -11.88
CA VAL A 454 8.23 12.79 -11.37
C VAL A 454 7.97 13.26 -9.94
N TYR A 455 8.77 12.79 -9.00
CA TYR A 455 8.73 13.17 -7.61
C TYR A 455 9.94 14.01 -7.29
N THR A 456 9.71 15.16 -6.65
CA THR A 456 10.76 16.07 -6.22
C THR A 456 10.59 16.37 -4.74
N SER A 457 11.65 16.24 -3.95
CA SER A 457 11.66 16.76 -2.59
C SER A 457 12.52 18.01 -2.48
N GLY A 458 12.12 18.88 -1.58
CA GLY A 458 12.88 20.08 -1.26
C GLY A 458 12.33 20.78 -0.03
N PHE A 459 12.45 22.10 -0.01
CA PHE A 459 11.84 22.91 1.04
C PHE A 459 11.43 24.28 0.56
N ALA A 460 10.46 24.90 1.24
CA ALA A 460 10.03 26.27 1.00
C ALA A 460 9.97 27.04 2.31
N TYR A 461 10.32 28.32 2.28
CA TYR A 461 10.19 29.21 3.43
C TYR A 461 8.74 29.69 3.62
N ASN A 462 8.14 29.41 4.77
CA ASN A 462 6.74 29.76 5.07
C ASN A 462 6.56 31.16 5.69
N GLY A 463 7.63 31.95 5.77
CA GLY A 463 7.64 33.25 6.44
C GLY A 463 8.27 33.23 7.85
N SER A 464 8.43 32.05 8.46
CA SER A 464 9.10 31.86 9.75
C SER A 464 10.15 30.73 9.74
N ASN A 465 9.80 29.58 9.15
CA ASN A 465 10.60 28.37 9.10
C ASN A 465 10.65 27.81 7.68
N ASN A 466 11.63 26.95 7.40
CA ASN A 466 11.59 26.11 6.20
C ASN A 466 10.68 24.90 6.44
N GLU A 467 9.84 24.58 5.45
CA GLU A 467 8.97 23.40 5.44
C GLU A 467 9.44 22.43 4.37
N VAL A 468 9.43 21.13 4.67
CA VAL A 468 9.69 20.11 3.66
C VAL A 468 8.51 20.05 2.69
N LYS A 469 8.84 20.12 1.40
CA LYS A 469 7.88 20.01 0.29
C LYS A 469 8.15 18.75 -0.52
N LEU A 470 7.07 18.17 -1.02
CA LEU A 470 7.05 17.11 -2.01
C LEU A 470 6.23 17.61 -3.20
N TRP A 471 6.83 17.65 -4.37
CA TRP A 471 6.11 17.88 -5.62
C TRP A 471 5.99 16.56 -6.37
N LYS A 472 4.77 16.18 -6.75
CA LYS A 472 4.48 15.07 -7.65
C LYS A 472 3.94 15.66 -8.96
N ASN A 473 4.78 15.68 -9.99
CA ASN A 473 4.53 16.45 -11.21
C ASN A 473 4.27 17.93 -10.84
N ASP A 474 3.05 18.44 -11.08
CA ASP A 474 2.61 19.79 -10.73
C ASP A 474 1.89 19.89 -9.37
N GLU A 475 1.67 18.78 -8.67
CA GLU A 475 0.97 18.75 -7.39
C GLU A 475 1.96 18.96 -6.22
N GLU A 476 1.76 20.02 -5.45
CA GLU A 476 2.56 20.31 -4.24
C GLU A 476 1.89 19.75 -2.99
N MET A 477 2.69 19.11 -2.13
CA MET A 477 2.34 18.63 -0.81
C MET A 477 3.34 19.15 0.23
N THR A 478 2.84 19.51 1.41
CA THR A 478 3.69 19.88 2.55
C THR A 478 3.81 18.69 3.49
N ILE A 479 5.04 18.31 3.81
CA ILE A 479 5.36 17.10 4.60
C ILE A 479 5.45 17.41 6.10
N THR A 480 5.95 18.59 6.45
CA THR A 480 6.12 19.05 7.84
C THR A 480 5.03 20.03 8.25
N ASP A 481 4.73 20.13 9.55
CA ASP A 481 3.67 21.04 10.04
C ASP A 481 4.06 22.54 10.04
N GLY A 482 5.32 22.85 9.74
CA GLY A 482 5.86 24.21 9.64
C GLY A 482 6.15 24.90 10.98
N SER A 483 5.96 24.18 12.10
CA SER A 483 6.22 24.70 13.44
C SER A 483 7.72 24.88 13.73
N GLN A 484 8.58 24.10 13.08
CA GLN A 484 10.03 24.10 13.22
C GLN A 484 10.74 24.13 11.86
N ASP A 485 12.01 24.54 11.87
CA ASP A 485 12.83 24.54 10.64
C ASP A 485 13.11 23.11 10.17
N ALA A 486 12.77 22.81 8.92
CA ALA A 486 12.98 21.50 8.32
C ALA A 486 13.40 21.62 6.85
N LYS A 487 14.30 20.74 6.41
CA LYS A 487 14.76 20.66 5.03
C LYS A 487 14.96 19.22 4.60
N SER A 488 14.70 18.94 3.32
CA SER A 488 14.98 17.64 2.71
C SER A 488 16.10 17.73 1.68
N PHE A 489 16.85 16.62 1.50
CA PHE A 489 17.99 16.53 0.59
C PHE A 489 17.98 15.28 -0.29
N SER A 490 17.09 14.32 -0.01
CA SER A 490 17.00 13.06 -0.75
C SER A 490 15.57 12.55 -0.77
N ILE A 491 15.20 11.90 -1.87
CA ILE A 491 13.92 11.23 -2.08
C ILE A 491 14.14 9.88 -2.77
N VAL A 492 13.38 8.87 -2.35
CA VAL A 492 13.24 7.58 -3.02
C VAL A 492 11.75 7.22 -3.06
N VAL A 493 11.31 6.63 -4.17
CA VAL A 493 9.92 6.20 -4.36
C VAL A 493 9.88 4.74 -4.80
N GLU A 494 9.27 3.87 -3.99
CA GLU A 494 9.12 2.43 -4.27
C GLU A 494 7.67 1.97 -4.32
#